data_AF-A0A7J7W750-F1
#
_entry.id   AF-A0A7J7W750-F1
#
_cell.length_a   1.000
_cell.length_b   1.000
_cell.length_c   1.000
_cell.angle_alpha   90.00
_cell.angle_beta   90.00
_cell.angle_gamma   90.00
#
_symmetry.space_group_name_H-M   'P 1'
#
loop_
_entity.id
_entity.type
_entity.pdbx_description
1 polymer ?
#
loop_
_entity_poly.entity_id
_entity_poly.type
_entity_poly.pdbx_seq_one_letter_code
_entity_poly.pdbx_strand_id
1 'polypeptide(L)'
;MASPQALLLGLLALAVTEGWGQQAAIPGCHLHPFNVTVRSDRQGTCQGSHVAQACVGHCESSAFPSRYSVLVASGYRHNVTSVSQCCTITSLKKVKVQLQCAGDRREELDIFTARACQCDMCRLSRY
;
A
#
# COMPACT_ATOMS: atom_id res chain seq x y z
N MET A 1 -49.34 12.75 -13.43
CA MET A 1 -48.83 13.86 -12.59
C MET A 1 -48.18 13.22 -11.37
N ALA A 2 -46.85 13.25 -11.27
CA ALA A 2 -46.14 12.59 -10.16
C ALA A 2 -46.40 13.35 -8.86
N SER A 3 -46.75 12.62 -7.79
CA SER A 3 -47.02 13.20 -6.47
C SER A 3 -45.77 13.91 -5.95
N PRO A 4 -45.88 15.12 -5.37
CA PRO A 4 -44.74 15.85 -4.82
C PRO A 4 -43.98 15.04 -3.76
N GLN A 5 -44.65 14.11 -3.06
CA GLN A 5 -44.02 13.19 -2.12
C GLN A 5 -43.07 12.18 -2.80
N ALA A 6 -43.42 11.72 -4.01
CA ALA A 6 -42.56 10.81 -4.78
C ALA A 6 -41.29 11.51 -5.30
N LEU A 7 -41.41 12.79 -5.65
CA LEU A 7 -40.25 13.64 -5.99
C LEU A 7 -39.33 13.87 -4.79
N LEU A 8 -39.89 14.17 -3.61
CA LEU A 8 -39.13 14.30 -2.37
C LEU A 8 -38.42 13.00 -1.97
N LEU A 9 -39.10 11.86 -2.07
CA LEU A 9 -38.51 10.54 -1.79
C LEU A 9 -37.40 10.19 -2.80
N GLY A 10 -37.57 10.53 -4.08
CA GLY A 10 -36.53 10.35 -5.10
C GLY A 10 -35.30 11.22 -4.87
N LEU A 11 -35.50 12.48 -4.45
CA LEU A 11 -34.41 13.40 -4.09
C LEU A 11 -33.64 12.95 -2.85
N LEU A 12 -34.35 12.45 -1.83
CA LEU A 12 -33.72 11.88 -0.62
C LEU A 12 -32.91 10.61 -0.93
N ALA A 13 -33.41 9.76 -1.84
CA ALA A 13 -32.67 8.56 -2.25
C ALA A 13 -31.35 8.89 -2.97
N LEU A 14 -31.35 9.91 -3.83
CA LEU A 14 -30.13 10.38 -4.52
C LEU A 14 -29.10 10.97 -3.55
N ALA A 15 -29.55 11.69 -2.51
CA ALA A 15 -28.65 12.28 -1.50
C ALA A 15 -27.92 11.22 -0.64
N VAL A 16 -28.51 10.03 -0.45
CA VAL A 16 -27.88 8.94 0.32
C VAL A 16 -26.84 8.18 -0.50
N THR A 17 -26.99 8.12 -1.83
CA THR A 17 -26.07 7.35 -2.69
C THR A 17 -24.69 7.97 -2.90
N GLU A 18 -24.51 9.27 -2.66
CA GLU A 18 -23.21 9.92 -2.82
C GLU A 18 -22.24 9.66 -1.65
N GLY A 19 -22.72 9.13 -0.53
CA GLY A 19 -21.92 8.95 0.70
C GLY A 19 -21.20 7.61 0.85
N TRP A 20 -21.46 6.62 -0.01
CA TRP A 20 -20.92 5.25 0.15
C TRP A 20 -19.78 4.87 -0.80
N GLY A 21 -19.33 5.80 -1.65
CA GLY A 21 -18.40 5.48 -2.74
C GLY A 21 -16.91 5.57 -2.41
N GLN A 22 -16.49 6.35 -1.43
CA GLN A 22 -15.07 6.58 -1.19
C GLN A 22 -14.82 6.78 0.30
N GLN A 23 -14.34 5.73 0.98
CA GLN A 23 -13.48 5.94 2.15
C GLN A 23 -12.36 6.84 1.64
N ALA A 24 -12.39 8.14 2.00
CA ALA A 24 -11.34 9.07 1.59
C ALA A 24 -10.02 8.45 2.02
N ALA A 25 -9.23 8.05 1.02
CA ALA A 25 -7.93 7.44 1.21
C ALA A 25 -7.13 8.32 2.18
N ILE A 26 -6.80 7.78 3.36
CA ILE A 26 -6.05 8.54 4.37
C ILE A 26 -4.72 8.92 3.71
N PRO A 27 -4.42 10.22 3.53
CA PRO A 27 -3.21 10.65 2.88
C PRO A 27 -2.00 10.31 3.75
N GLY A 28 -0.88 10.03 3.10
CA GLY A 28 0.38 9.66 3.74
C GLY A 28 0.63 8.15 3.77
N CYS A 29 1.78 7.78 4.31
CA CYS A 29 2.33 6.43 4.31
C CYS A 29 2.63 6.00 5.75
N HIS A 30 2.06 4.87 6.18
CA HIS A 30 2.08 4.45 7.58
C HIS A 30 2.36 2.95 7.73
N LEU A 31 2.73 2.56 8.96
CA LEU A 31 2.89 1.16 9.34
C LEU A 31 1.53 0.50 9.50
N HIS A 32 1.39 -0.68 8.92
CA HIS A 32 0.19 -1.50 9.03
C HIS A 32 0.55 -2.90 9.57
N PRO A 33 0.01 -3.30 10.72
CA PRO A 33 0.24 -4.64 11.26
C PRO A 33 -0.54 -5.69 10.47
N PHE A 34 0.09 -6.80 10.14
CA PHE A 34 -0.55 -7.93 9.47
C PHE A 34 0.02 -9.27 9.94
N ASN A 35 -0.83 -10.29 9.94
CA ASN A 35 -0.42 -11.64 10.33
C ASN A 35 0.29 -12.32 9.16
N VAL A 36 1.53 -12.75 9.41
CA VAL A 36 2.28 -13.59 8.47
C VAL A 36 2.40 -15.00 9.02
N THR A 37 2.28 -15.98 8.13
CA THR A 37 2.66 -17.36 8.40
C THR A 37 4.04 -17.58 7.83
N VAL A 38 4.96 -18.00 8.68
CA VAL A 38 6.36 -18.28 8.34
C VAL A 38 6.56 -19.78 8.30
N ARG A 39 7.20 -20.27 7.24
CA ARG A 39 7.52 -21.69 7.05
C ARG A 39 9.01 -21.86 6.81
N SER A 40 9.61 -22.89 7.40
CA SER A 40 11.05 -23.18 7.24
C SER A 40 11.37 -23.72 5.83
N ASP A 41 10.44 -24.48 5.24
CA ASP A 41 10.55 -25.12 3.93
C ASP A 41 9.25 -25.02 3.11
N ARG A 42 9.33 -25.38 1.81
CA ARG A 42 8.14 -25.41 0.93
C ARG A 42 7.14 -26.50 1.32
N GLN A 43 7.61 -27.54 2.01
CA GLN A 43 6.80 -28.67 2.46
C GLN A 43 5.99 -28.32 3.73
N GLY A 44 6.32 -27.23 4.42
CA GLY A 44 5.59 -26.74 5.58
C GLY A 44 5.78 -27.60 6.83
N THR A 45 6.91 -28.30 6.94
CA THR A 45 7.21 -29.22 8.05
C THR A 45 7.36 -28.51 9.40
N CYS A 46 7.71 -27.22 9.35
CA CYS A 46 7.79 -26.32 10.46
C CYS A 46 7.08 -25.01 10.11
N GLN A 47 6.16 -24.55 10.95
CA GLN A 47 5.45 -23.28 10.75
C GLN A 47 5.25 -22.48 12.04
N GLY A 48 5.18 -21.17 11.90
CA GLY A 48 4.86 -20.24 12.97
C GLY A 48 4.10 -19.04 12.42
N SER A 49 3.53 -18.24 13.32
CA SER A 49 2.89 -16.98 12.94
C SER A 49 3.48 -15.83 13.73
N HIS A 50 3.54 -14.66 13.09
CA HIS A 50 4.04 -13.44 13.69
C HIS A 50 3.27 -12.25 13.13
N VAL A 51 3.10 -11.21 13.96
CA VAL A 51 2.55 -9.93 13.50
C VAL A 51 3.69 -9.12 12.89
N ALA A 52 3.77 -9.07 11.57
CA ALA A 52 4.70 -8.21 10.84
C ALA A 52 4.06 -6.83 10.60
N GLN A 53 4.89 -5.87 10.23
CA GLN A 53 4.51 -4.52 9.83
C GLN A 53 4.83 -4.36 8.35
N ALA A 54 3.86 -3.85 7.58
CA ALA A 54 3.99 -3.43 6.20
C ALA A 54 3.85 -1.91 6.09
N CYS A 55 4.18 -1.35 4.93
CA CYS A 55 3.90 0.04 4.61
C CYS A 55 2.67 0.12 3.71
N VAL A 56 1.66 0.87 4.14
CA VAL A 56 0.41 1.09 3.40
C VAL A 56 0.08 2.58 3.43
N GLY A 57 -0.46 3.10 2.33
CA GLY A 57 -0.87 4.50 2.28
C GLY A 57 -0.94 5.08 0.87
N HIS A 58 -1.36 6.34 0.80
CA HIS A 58 -1.52 7.10 -0.42
C HIS A 58 -0.54 8.27 -0.43
N CYS A 59 0.41 8.24 -1.37
CA CYS A 59 1.43 9.27 -1.52
C CYS A 59 1.07 10.21 -2.67
N GLU A 60 1.33 11.50 -2.47
CA GLU A 60 1.03 12.51 -3.47
C GLU A 60 1.96 12.36 -4.68
N SER A 61 1.36 12.26 -5.85
CA SER A 61 2.08 12.21 -7.13
C SER A 61 1.58 13.33 -8.03
N SER A 62 2.45 13.83 -8.90
CA SER A 62 2.10 14.92 -9.81
C SER A 62 2.63 14.67 -11.21
N ALA A 63 1.99 15.30 -12.19
CA ALA A 63 2.43 15.35 -13.57
C ALA A 63 2.25 16.76 -14.10
N PHE A 64 3.26 17.28 -14.78
CA PHE A 64 3.26 18.64 -15.30
C PHE A 64 3.97 18.69 -16.66
N PRO A 65 3.68 19.70 -17.50
CA PRO A 65 4.40 19.90 -18.75
C PRO A 65 5.91 19.98 -18.49
N SER A 66 6.68 19.23 -19.26
CA SER A 66 8.13 19.22 -19.13
C SER A 66 8.72 20.62 -19.31
N ARG A 67 9.72 20.94 -18.50
CA ARG A 67 10.50 22.17 -18.67
C ARG A 67 11.13 22.21 -20.06
N TYR A 68 11.29 23.41 -20.62
CA TYR A 68 11.88 23.60 -21.96
C TYR A 68 13.23 22.90 -22.13
N SER A 69 14.08 22.91 -21.10
CA SER A 69 15.36 22.19 -21.11
C SER A 69 15.21 20.68 -21.30
N VAL A 70 14.21 20.06 -20.69
CA VAL A 70 13.92 18.62 -20.83
C VAL A 70 13.32 18.32 -22.22
N LEU A 71 12.46 19.20 -22.73
CA LEU A 71 11.91 19.09 -24.08
C LEU A 71 13.04 19.07 -25.12
N VAL A 72 13.94 20.05 -25.08
CA VAL A 72 15.06 20.14 -26.02
C VAL A 72 16.01 18.96 -25.87
N ALA A 73 16.39 18.59 -24.64
CA ALA A 73 17.30 17.47 -24.39
C ALA A 73 16.73 16.11 -24.83
N SER A 74 15.41 15.95 -24.80
CA SER A 74 14.73 14.71 -25.24
C SER A 74 14.35 14.70 -26.71
N GLY A 75 14.63 15.77 -27.47
CA GLY A 75 14.14 15.92 -28.85
C GLY A 75 12.61 15.93 -28.92
N TYR A 76 11.95 16.59 -27.95
CA TYR A 76 10.49 16.70 -27.82
C TYR A 76 9.77 15.34 -27.68
N ARG A 77 10.46 14.33 -27.15
CA ARG A 77 9.88 13.01 -26.87
C ARG A 77 9.30 12.90 -25.46
N HIS A 78 9.76 13.71 -24.52
CA HIS A 78 9.30 13.71 -23.13
C HIS A 78 8.55 15.00 -22.80
N ASN A 79 7.28 15.07 -23.26
CA ASN A 79 6.45 16.27 -23.15
C ASN A 79 5.87 16.50 -21.75
N VAL A 80 5.77 15.44 -20.97
CA VAL A 80 5.27 15.46 -19.59
C VAL A 80 6.36 14.94 -18.68
N THR A 81 6.58 15.66 -17.58
CA THR A 81 7.41 15.21 -16.47
C THR A 81 6.48 14.78 -15.34
N SER A 82 6.69 13.58 -14.81
CA SER A 82 5.95 13.06 -13.66
C SER A 82 6.85 12.90 -12.45
N VAL A 83 6.29 13.18 -11.28
CA VAL A 83 6.86 12.84 -9.97
C VAL A 83 5.92 11.83 -9.34
N SER A 84 6.31 10.56 -9.42
CA SER A 84 5.55 9.45 -8.83
C SER A 84 6.13 9.10 -7.48
N GLN A 85 5.32 9.24 -6.42
CA GLN A 85 5.67 8.81 -5.07
C GLN A 85 4.96 7.50 -4.72
N CYS A 86 5.71 6.58 -4.13
CA CYS A 86 5.25 5.30 -3.63
C CYS A 86 5.42 5.25 -2.11
N CYS A 87 4.53 4.54 -1.41
CA CYS A 87 4.71 4.26 0.01
C CYS A 87 5.74 3.13 0.18
N THR A 88 6.92 3.45 0.71
CA THR A 88 8.06 2.52 0.75
C THR A 88 8.56 2.28 2.17
N ILE A 89 9.23 1.15 2.39
CA ILE A 89 9.93 0.83 3.64
C ILE A 89 11.27 1.59 3.65
N THR A 90 11.45 2.49 4.62
CA THR A 90 12.72 3.23 4.80
C THR A 90 13.67 2.57 5.77
N SER A 91 13.15 1.75 6.69
CA SER A 91 13.98 0.93 7.57
C SER A 91 13.28 -0.38 7.94
N LEU A 92 14.09 -1.43 8.10
CA LEU A 92 13.66 -2.76 8.50
C LEU A 92 14.10 -3.05 9.94
N LYS A 93 13.35 -3.90 10.62
CA LYS A 93 13.74 -4.53 11.88
C LYS A 93 13.73 -6.04 11.69
N LYS A 94 14.77 -6.70 12.17
CA LYS A 94 14.85 -8.16 12.22
C LYS A 94 14.19 -8.65 13.51
N VAL A 95 13.36 -9.69 13.41
CA VAL A 95 12.65 -10.30 14.54
C VAL A 95 12.75 -11.83 14.45
N LYS A 96 12.79 -12.48 15.62
CA LYS A 96 12.84 -13.95 15.74
C LYS A 96 11.43 -14.50 15.86
N VAL A 97 11.12 -15.52 15.07
CA VAL A 97 9.84 -16.23 15.09
C VAL A 97 10.09 -17.68 15.48
N GLN A 98 9.38 -18.15 16.49
CA GLN A 98 9.38 -19.57 16.85
C GLN A 98 8.48 -20.35 15.89
N LEU A 99 9.03 -21.40 15.32
CA LEU A 99 8.34 -22.35 14.46
C LEU A 99 8.06 -23.62 15.26
N GLN A 100 6.86 -24.15 15.10
CA GLN A 100 6.47 -25.47 15.60
C GLN A 100 6.62 -26.48 14.47
N CYS A 101 7.40 -27.53 14.72
CA CYS A 101 7.63 -28.63 13.78
C CYS A 101 6.92 -29.90 14.24
N ALA A 102 6.83 -30.89 13.35
CA ALA A 102 6.45 -32.25 13.75
C ALA A 102 7.36 -32.80 14.86
N GLY A 103 6.77 -33.52 15.82
CA GLY A 103 7.52 -34.17 16.91
C GLY A 103 7.94 -33.27 18.06
N ASP A 104 7.16 -32.23 18.38
CA ASP A 104 7.39 -31.26 19.49
C ASP A 104 8.74 -30.50 19.40
N ARG A 105 9.35 -30.52 18.21
CA ARG A 105 10.58 -29.80 17.92
C ARG A 105 10.25 -28.33 17.65
N ARG A 106 11.03 -27.43 18.25
CA ARG A 106 10.95 -25.98 18.03
C ARG A 106 12.18 -25.49 17.28
N GLU A 107 11.97 -24.61 16.32
CA GLU A 107 13.02 -23.92 15.58
C GLU A 107 12.81 -22.41 15.67
N GLU A 108 13.88 -21.63 15.45
CA GLU A 108 13.80 -20.17 15.36
C GLU A 108 14.23 -19.70 13.98
N LEU A 109 13.47 -18.77 13.41
CA LEU A 109 13.81 -18.13 12.14
C LEU A 109 13.76 -16.61 12.28
N ASP A 110 14.78 -15.95 11.74
CA ASP A 110 14.81 -14.50 11.63
C ASP A 110 13.96 -14.06 10.41
N ILE A 111 13.00 -13.16 10.62
CA ILE A 111 12.29 -12.48 9.55
C ILE A 111 12.51 -10.96 9.63
N PHE A 112 12.26 -10.26 8.52
CA PHE A 112 12.27 -8.80 8.47
C PHE A 112 10.85 -8.25 8.50
N THR A 113 10.67 -7.18 9.26
CA THR A 113 9.43 -6.40 9.34
C THR A 113 9.74 -4.93 9.11
N ALA A 114 8.81 -4.16 8.55
CA ALA A 114 8.99 -2.72 8.44
C ALA A 114 9.13 -2.08 9.83
N ARG A 115 10.04 -1.11 9.96
CA ARG A 115 10.21 -0.28 11.16
C ARG A 115 9.78 1.16 10.92
N ALA A 116 9.97 1.67 9.70
CA ALA A 116 9.52 2.98 9.30
C ALA A 116 9.11 2.97 7.82
N CYS A 117 8.16 3.85 7.49
CA CYS A 117 7.57 4.00 6.18
C CYS A 117 7.62 5.47 5.77
N GLN A 118 7.79 5.74 4.47
CA GLN A 118 7.76 7.09 3.94
C GLN A 118 7.32 7.07 2.47
N CYS A 119 6.69 8.17 2.04
CA CYS A 119 6.53 8.47 0.62
C CYS A 119 7.88 8.84 0.01
N ASP A 120 8.37 8.04 -0.93
CA ASP A 120 9.59 8.29 -1.70
C ASP A 120 9.31 8.05 -3.20
N MET A 121 10.21 8.53 -4.06
CA MET A 121 10.13 8.29 -5.50
C MET A 121 9.99 6.80 -5.80
N CYS A 122 9.01 6.44 -6.62
CA CYS A 122 8.82 5.06 -7.04
C CYS A 122 10.06 4.56 -7.80
N ARG A 123 10.82 3.66 -7.18
CA ARG A 123 11.95 2.99 -7.84
C ARG A 123 11.43 1.72 -8.49
N LEU A 124 11.69 1.54 -9.79
CA LEU A 124 11.57 0.23 -10.40
C LEU A 124 12.45 -0.72 -9.59
N SER A 125 11.83 -1.74 -9.00
CA SER A 125 12.50 -2.63 -8.08
C SER A 125 13.68 -3.31 -8.77
N ARG A 126 14.89 -3.15 -8.23
CA ARG A 126 16.02 -4.04 -8.52
C ARG A 126 15.87 -5.29 -7.66
N TYR A 127 14.91 -6.15 -8.00
CA TYR A 127 14.80 -7.51 -7.46
C TYR A 127 14.90 -8.49 -8.61
#